data_AF-A0A1G9BNM9-F1
#
_entry.id   AF-A0A1G9BNM9-F1
#
_cell.length_a   1.000
_cell.length_b   1.000
_cell.length_c   1.000
_cell.angle_alpha   90.00
_cell.angle_beta   90.00
_cell.angle_gamma   90.00
#
_symmetry.space_group_name_H-M   'P 1'
#
loop_
_entity.id
_entity.type
_entity.pdbx_description
1 polymer ?
#
loop_
_entity_poly.entity_id
_entity_poly.type
_entity_poly.pdbx_seq_one_letter_code
_entity_poly.pdbx_strand_id
1 'polypeptide(L)'
;MATKSAEHHAVPIIPINPPEFRETVKDSENSGYIYLSIHRIMLDDYKKAVISDYHKKKDNDQLSSNLSRPTCKRLKEECLVALQSRTLKKDEKIIRDFFNNCNESNDYSSCIRKFERDKFKPLDNFISGETDVRDERNVEILAWLIGFNPRPYDYRIDYSSTTGHVDIEKIEDVKEKLEQDKLENEITEVTSLIFGNTSKRVPLTKYGIDIIVLLITIIGGVGLSMRNANIEKNTTAYICTSKLAKKYHLSNKCHGLNNCKSEIISTTIASAKEREKTLCEIER
;
A
#
# COMPACT_ATOMS: atom_id res chain seq x y z
N MET A 1 8.55 18.23 42.25
CA MET A 1 8.78 17.44 41.02
C MET A 1 7.42 17.09 40.45
N ALA A 2 6.93 17.87 39.48
CA ALA A 2 5.62 17.67 38.87
C ALA A 2 5.80 16.95 37.53
N THR A 3 5.24 15.75 37.41
CA THR A 3 5.23 14.95 36.19
C THR A 3 4.18 15.49 35.24
N LYS A 4 4.61 15.96 34.06
CA LYS A 4 3.73 16.35 32.96
C LYS A 4 3.05 15.10 32.40
N SER A 5 1.72 15.10 32.44
CA SER A 5 0.86 14.13 31.77
C SER A 5 0.90 14.41 30.26
N ALA A 6 1.21 13.39 29.45
CA ALA A 6 1.17 13.48 28.00
C ALA A 6 -0.29 13.45 27.54
N GLU A 7 -0.73 14.53 26.90
CA GLU A 7 -2.02 14.62 26.22
C GLU A 7 -1.96 13.79 24.94
N HIS A 8 -2.80 12.76 24.85
CA HIS A 8 -3.03 12.02 23.61
C HIS A 8 -3.83 12.90 22.65
N HIS A 9 -3.17 13.43 21.63
CA HIS A 9 -3.82 14.10 20.51
C HIS A 9 -4.66 13.07 19.74
N ALA A 10 -5.98 13.07 19.98
CA ALA A 10 -6.93 12.33 19.18
C ALA A 10 -7.07 13.01 17.81
N VAL A 11 -6.84 12.26 16.74
CA VAL A 11 -7.11 12.70 15.36
C VAL A 11 -8.62 12.89 15.20
N PRO A 12 -9.09 14.03 14.65
CA PRO A 12 -10.51 14.28 14.46
C PRO A 12 -11.08 13.33 13.41
N ILE A 13 -12.10 12.57 13.79
CA ILE A 13 -12.91 11.76 12.88
C ILE A 13 -13.80 12.73 12.08
N ILE A 14 -13.60 12.81 10.77
CA ILE A 14 -14.50 13.55 9.87
C ILE A 14 -15.58 12.57 9.41
N PRO A 15 -16.83 12.68 9.89
CA PRO A 15 -17.92 11.88 9.35
C PRO A 15 -18.18 12.27 7.90
N ILE A 16 -18.15 11.28 7.00
CA ILE A 16 -18.56 11.47 5.62
C ILE A 16 -20.09 11.57 5.62
N ASN A 17 -20.66 12.71 5.24
CA ASN A 17 -22.08 12.78 4.94
C ASN A 17 -22.33 11.82 3.76
N PRO A 18 -23.27 10.88 3.88
CA PRO A 18 -23.54 9.95 2.80
C PRO A 18 -23.97 10.75 1.57
N PRO A 19 -23.47 10.43 0.36
CA PRO A 19 -24.09 10.94 -0.85
C PRO A 19 -25.54 10.48 -0.84
N GLU A 20 -26.49 11.41 -0.99
CA GLU A 20 -27.91 11.10 -1.21
C GLU A 20 -28.01 10.23 -2.46
N PHE A 21 -27.96 8.91 -2.27
CA PHE A 21 -28.10 7.94 -3.34
C PHE A 21 -29.59 7.86 -3.66
N ARG A 22 -30.03 8.76 -4.54
CA ARG A 22 -31.38 8.76 -5.10
C ARG A 22 -31.66 7.36 -5.66
N GLU A 23 -32.70 6.72 -5.13
CA GLU A 23 -33.22 5.42 -5.57
C GLU A 23 -33.66 5.48 -7.03
N THR A 24 -32.75 5.23 -7.97
CA THR A 24 -33.11 4.90 -9.35
C THR A 24 -32.17 3.87 -9.96
N VAL A 25 -32.08 2.67 -9.36
CA VAL A 25 -31.64 1.48 -10.12
C VAL A 25 -32.47 0.28 -9.66
N LYS A 26 -33.70 0.20 -10.17
CA LYS A 26 -34.34 -1.09 -10.41
C LYS A 26 -33.69 -1.63 -11.68
N ASP A 27 -32.99 -2.75 -11.54
CA ASP A 27 -32.73 -3.77 -12.55
C ASP A 27 -31.27 -4.28 -12.55
N SER A 28 -31.18 -5.61 -12.64
CA SER A 28 -30.00 -6.46 -12.86
C SER A 28 -29.20 -6.93 -11.63
N GLU A 29 -28.93 -8.23 -11.64
CA GLU A 29 -28.03 -9.00 -10.76
C GLU A 29 -26.62 -8.38 -10.62
N ASN A 30 -26.28 -7.40 -11.46
CA ASN A 30 -25.02 -6.68 -11.50
C ASN A 30 -24.83 -5.69 -10.32
N SER A 31 -25.91 -5.19 -9.72
CA SER A 31 -25.85 -4.27 -8.57
C SER A 31 -25.26 -4.92 -7.32
N GLY A 32 -25.62 -6.19 -7.07
CA GLY A 32 -25.07 -6.97 -5.96
C GLY A 32 -23.56 -7.23 -6.09
N TYR A 33 -23.08 -7.51 -7.30
CA TYR A 33 -21.66 -7.76 -7.56
C TYR A 33 -20.80 -6.50 -7.37
N ILE A 34 -21.30 -5.34 -7.80
CA ILE A 34 -20.62 -4.05 -7.60
C ILE A 34 -20.54 -3.73 -6.10
N TYR A 35 -21.63 -3.91 -5.36
CA TYR A 35 -21.65 -3.70 -3.90
C TYR A 35 -20.66 -4.62 -3.16
N LEU A 36 -20.66 -5.92 -3.49
CA LEU A 36 -19.73 -6.89 -2.91
C LEU A 36 -18.27 -6.55 -3.26
N SER A 37 -18.00 -6.05 -4.47
CA SER A 37 -16.67 -5.64 -4.90
C SER A 37 -16.18 -4.40 -4.15
N ILE A 38 -17.03 -3.37 -4.01
CA ILE A 38 -16.70 -2.15 -3.26
C ILE A 38 -16.49 -2.47 -1.78
N HIS A 39 -17.36 -3.29 -1.18
CA HIS A 39 -17.22 -3.69 0.22
C HIS A 39 -15.90 -4.43 0.48
N ARG A 40 -15.51 -5.32 -0.45
CA ARG A 40 -14.24 -6.03 -0.39
C ARG A 40 -13.03 -5.09 -0.48
N ILE A 41 -13.09 -4.09 -1.36
CA ILE A 41 -12.03 -3.06 -1.48
C ILE A 41 -11.88 -2.28 -0.17
N MET A 42 -12.99 -1.78 0.38
CA MET A 42 -12.99 -1.00 1.63
C MET A 42 -12.50 -1.80 2.83
N LEU A 43 -12.83 -3.10 2.88
CA LEU A 43 -12.33 -4.01 3.90
C LEU A 43 -10.81 -4.24 3.78
N ASP A 44 -10.30 -4.38 2.56
CA ASP A 44 -8.87 -4.56 2.34
C ASP A 44 -8.07 -3.31 2.75
N ASP A 45 -8.65 -2.11 2.62
CA ASP A 45 -8.04 -0.88 3.13
C ASP A 45 -8.03 -0.83 4.67
N TYR A 46 -9.09 -1.31 5.34
CA TYR A 46 -9.08 -1.49 6.80
C TYR A 46 -7.99 -2.47 7.25
N LYS A 47 -7.87 -3.62 6.59
CA LYS A 47 -6.80 -4.61 6.88
C LYS A 47 -5.42 -3.98 6.80
N LYS A 48 -5.16 -3.23 5.72
CA LYS A 48 -3.90 -2.52 5.50
C LYS A 48 -3.65 -1.46 6.59
N ALA A 49 -4.68 -0.72 6.99
CA ALA A 49 -4.57 0.29 8.04
C ALA A 49 -4.19 -0.33 9.38
N VAL A 50 -4.85 -1.43 9.76
CA VAL A 50 -4.60 -2.13 11.03
C VAL A 50 -3.18 -2.72 11.06
N ILE A 51 -2.75 -3.40 9.98
CA ILE A 51 -1.41 -3.99 9.95
C ILE A 51 -0.31 -2.92 9.89
N SER A 52 -0.54 -1.83 9.16
CA SER A 52 0.38 -0.69 9.10
C SER A 52 0.56 -0.05 10.48
N ASP A 53 -0.53 0.18 11.22
CA ASP A 53 -0.47 0.70 12.59
C ASP A 53 0.24 -0.26 13.55
N TYR A 54 0.06 -1.58 13.39
CA TYR A 54 0.82 -2.58 14.15
C TYR A 54 2.32 -2.45 13.89
N HIS A 55 2.76 -2.43 12.62
CA HIS A 55 4.19 -2.30 12.28
C HIS A 55 4.77 -0.98 12.76
N LYS A 56 4.05 0.13 12.55
CA LYS A 56 4.46 1.44 13.04
C LYS A 56 4.64 1.45 14.56
N LYS A 57 3.71 0.86 15.32
CA LYS A 57 3.85 0.76 16.79
C LYS A 57 4.97 -0.19 17.19
N LYS A 58 5.20 -1.25 16.43
CA LYS A 58 6.31 -2.19 16.66
C LYS A 58 7.66 -1.49 16.48
N ASP A 59 7.84 -0.76 15.39
CA ASP A 59 9.09 -0.09 15.04
C ASP A 59 9.41 1.09 15.98
N ASN A 60 8.36 1.68 16.58
CA ASN A 60 8.49 2.74 17.59
C ASN A 60 8.56 2.20 19.04
N ASP A 61 8.69 0.89 19.25
CA ASP A 61 8.70 0.24 20.56
C ASP A 61 7.49 0.57 21.46
N GLN A 62 6.32 0.81 20.83
CA GLN A 62 5.07 1.17 21.50
C GLN A 62 4.17 -0.04 21.82
N LEU A 63 4.60 -1.25 21.44
CA LEU A 63 3.87 -2.49 21.68
C LEU A 63 4.30 -3.19 22.96
N SER A 64 3.41 -3.99 23.54
CA SER A 64 3.77 -4.89 24.63
C SER A 64 4.82 -5.90 24.16
N SER A 65 5.54 -6.49 25.11
CA SER A 65 6.51 -7.53 24.78
C SER A 65 5.86 -8.69 24.00
N ASN A 66 4.60 -9.03 24.30
CA ASN A 66 3.84 -10.09 23.63
C ASN A 66 3.56 -9.78 22.16
N LEU A 67 3.25 -8.52 21.85
CA LEU A 67 2.94 -8.07 20.49
C LEU A 67 4.18 -7.76 19.67
N SER A 68 5.32 -7.41 20.27
CA SER A 68 6.56 -7.17 19.52
C SER A 68 7.13 -8.44 18.87
N ARG A 69 6.92 -9.60 19.50
CA ARG A 69 7.24 -10.92 18.91
C ARG A 69 6.05 -11.86 19.12
N PRO A 70 5.02 -11.74 18.26
CA PRO A 70 3.79 -12.51 18.42
C PRO A 70 4.07 -14.01 18.20
N THR A 71 3.29 -14.81 18.89
CA THR A 71 3.14 -16.26 18.71
C THR A 71 1.73 -16.61 19.20
N CYS A 72 1.16 -17.74 18.80
CA CYS A 72 -0.15 -18.18 19.30
C CYS A 72 -0.29 -18.10 20.84
N LYS A 73 0.76 -18.45 21.58
CA LYS A 73 0.76 -18.36 23.05
C LYS A 73 0.72 -16.91 23.54
N ARG A 74 1.55 -16.05 22.96
CA ARG A 74 1.70 -14.65 23.39
C ARG A 74 0.52 -13.78 22.98
N LEU A 75 -0.09 -14.06 21.82
CA LEU A 75 -1.34 -13.43 21.38
C LEU A 75 -2.47 -13.72 22.39
N LYS A 76 -2.58 -14.98 22.83
CA LYS A 76 -3.54 -15.37 23.87
C LYS A 76 -3.29 -14.67 25.21
N GLU A 77 -2.02 -14.56 25.63
CA GLU A 77 -1.64 -13.82 26.84
C GLU A 77 -1.96 -12.32 26.71
N GLU A 78 -1.73 -11.72 25.55
CA GLU A 78 -2.09 -10.32 25.29
C GLU A 78 -3.61 -10.11 25.35
N CYS A 79 -4.42 -11.05 24.84
CA CYS A 79 -5.88 -10.96 24.98
C CYS A 79 -6.31 -10.87 26.46
N LEU A 80 -5.66 -11.60 27.36
CA LEU A 80 -5.97 -11.51 28.80
C LEU A 80 -5.58 -10.15 29.39
N VAL A 81 -4.46 -9.59 28.95
CA VAL A 81 -3.99 -8.25 29.39
C VAL A 81 -4.90 -7.14 28.85
N ALA A 82 -5.24 -7.20 27.56
CA ALA A 82 -6.13 -6.24 26.91
C ALA A 82 -7.54 -6.29 27.51
N LEU A 83 -8.02 -7.48 27.93
CA LEU A 83 -9.31 -7.63 28.60
C LEU A 83 -9.39 -6.81 29.89
N GLN A 84 -8.29 -6.71 30.66
CA GLN A 84 -8.25 -6.00 31.94
C GLN A 84 -8.11 -4.49 31.79
N SER A 85 -7.52 -4.02 30.69
CA SER A 85 -7.06 -2.63 30.55
C SER A 85 -7.79 -1.82 29.47
N ARG A 86 -8.47 -2.48 28.51
CA ARG A 86 -8.95 -1.83 27.28
C ARG A 86 -10.34 -2.28 26.83
N THR A 87 -11.08 -3.06 27.61
CA THR A 87 -12.43 -3.51 27.24
C THR A 87 -13.41 -2.34 27.24
N LEU A 88 -13.87 -1.97 26.05
CA LEU A 88 -15.02 -1.10 25.87
C LEU A 88 -16.24 -1.95 25.50
N LYS A 89 -17.45 -1.49 25.85
CA LYS A 89 -18.70 -2.16 25.49
C LYS A 89 -18.82 -2.44 23.97
N LYS A 90 -18.26 -1.56 23.14
CA LYS A 90 -18.22 -1.74 21.68
C LYS A 90 -17.33 -2.91 21.22
N ASP A 91 -16.32 -3.28 22.01
CA ASP A 91 -15.36 -4.35 21.69
C ASP A 91 -15.91 -5.74 22.09
N GLU A 92 -17.01 -5.82 22.87
CA GLU A 92 -17.64 -7.08 23.28
C GLU A 92 -18.03 -7.98 22.11
N LYS A 93 -18.50 -7.38 21.01
CA LYS A 93 -18.84 -8.12 19.79
C LYS A 93 -17.60 -8.80 19.18
N ILE A 94 -16.49 -8.06 19.08
CA ILE A 94 -15.22 -8.58 18.53
C ILE A 94 -14.73 -9.77 19.36
N ILE A 95 -14.75 -9.62 20.69
CA ILE A 95 -14.32 -10.67 21.63
C ILE A 95 -15.22 -11.90 21.50
N ARG A 96 -16.55 -11.71 21.51
CA ARG A 96 -17.51 -12.81 21.40
C ARG A 96 -17.38 -13.57 20.07
N ASP A 97 -17.26 -12.84 18.96
CA ASP A 97 -17.20 -13.40 17.62
C ASP A 97 -15.89 -14.21 17.39
N PHE A 98 -14.78 -13.77 17.99
CA PHE A 98 -13.49 -14.47 17.90
C PHE A 98 -13.42 -15.71 18.80
N PHE A 99 -13.88 -15.60 20.06
CA PHE A 99 -13.78 -16.68 21.06
C PHE A 99 -14.94 -17.69 21.01
N ASN A 100 -15.74 -17.69 19.94
CA ASN A 100 -16.87 -18.60 19.68
C ASN A 100 -17.92 -18.62 20.79
N ASN A 101 -18.60 -17.47 21.03
CA ASN A 101 -19.73 -17.34 21.95
C ASN A 101 -19.43 -17.87 23.35
N CYS A 102 -18.64 -17.11 24.09
CA CYS A 102 -18.71 -17.11 25.55
C CYS A 102 -20.15 -17.17 26.02
N ASN A 103 -20.53 -18.24 26.71
CA ASN A 103 -21.86 -18.41 27.29
C ASN A 103 -22.26 -17.14 28.07
N GLU A 104 -23.56 -16.88 28.18
CA GLU A 104 -24.24 -15.65 28.66
C GLU A 104 -23.70 -14.97 29.93
N SER A 105 -22.79 -15.60 30.67
CA SER A 105 -22.19 -15.09 31.91
C SER A 105 -21.16 -13.95 31.73
N ASN A 106 -20.92 -13.45 30.51
CA ASN A 106 -19.93 -12.38 30.20
C ASN A 106 -18.52 -12.63 30.75
N ASP A 107 -18.17 -13.88 31.09
CA ASP A 107 -16.85 -14.23 31.61
C ASP A 107 -15.87 -14.51 30.47
N TYR A 108 -15.50 -13.43 29.77
CA TYR A 108 -14.54 -13.48 28.67
C TYR A 108 -13.17 -14.00 29.11
N SER A 109 -12.78 -13.79 30.37
CA SER A 109 -11.51 -14.28 30.93
C SER A 109 -11.46 -15.81 30.87
N SER A 110 -12.53 -16.48 31.30
CA SER A 110 -12.63 -17.94 31.22
C SER A 110 -12.61 -18.47 29.79
N CYS A 111 -13.29 -17.79 28.86
CA CYS A 111 -13.27 -18.19 27.45
C CYS A 111 -11.88 -18.10 26.85
N ILE A 112 -11.20 -16.97 27.04
CA ILE A 112 -9.86 -16.76 26.53
C ILE A 112 -8.93 -17.83 27.09
N ARG A 113 -9.00 -18.14 28.40
CA ARG A 113 -8.19 -19.21 29.00
C ARG A 113 -8.43 -20.58 28.38
N LYS A 114 -9.68 -20.92 28.06
CA LYS A 114 -10.07 -22.22 27.46
C LYS A 114 -9.85 -22.27 25.95
N PHE A 115 -9.73 -21.13 25.28
CA PHE A 115 -9.59 -21.07 23.83
C PHE A 115 -8.34 -21.80 23.32
N GLU A 116 -8.52 -22.59 22.26
CA GLU A 116 -7.46 -23.39 21.66
C GLU A 116 -6.38 -22.48 21.05
N ARG A 117 -5.11 -22.72 21.41
CA ARG A 117 -3.99 -21.87 20.96
C ARG A 117 -3.85 -21.87 19.44
N ASP A 118 -4.12 -22.99 18.78
CA ASP A 118 -3.90 -23.15 17.34
C ASP A 118 -4.86 -22.29 16.50
N LYS A 119 -5.98 -21.84 17.08
CA LYS A 119 -6.92 -20.92 16.45
C LYS A 119 -6.38 -19.49 16.31
N PHE A 120 -5.25 -19.17 16.95
CA PHE A 120 -4.52 -17.92 16.70
C PHE A 120 -3.58 -17.99 15.50
N LYS A 121 -3.36 -19.18 14.90
CA LYS A 121 -2.45 -19.32 13.76
C LYS A 121 -2.81 -18.44 12.56
N PRO A 122 -4.10 -18.28 12.16
CA PRO A 122 -4.46 -17.35 11.09
C PRO A 122 -4.07 -15.90 11.39
N LEU A 123 -4.22 -15.47 12.66
CA LEU A 123 -3.78 -14.15 13.10
C LEU A 123 -2.26 -14.01 13.11
N ASP A 124 -1.53 -15.03 13.55
CA ASP A 124 -0.06 -15.02 13.57
C ASP A 124 0.51 -14.91 12.15
N ASN A 125 -0.05 -15.68 11.21
CA ASN A 125 0.30 -15.65 9.79
C ASN A 125 -0.03 -14.28 9.15
N PHE A 126 -1.13 -13.66 9.56
CA PHE A 126 -1.49 -12.31 9.12
C PHE A 126 -0.44 -11.28 9.51
N ILE A 127 -0.08 -11.29 10.79
CA ILE A 127 0.86 -10.32 11.36
C ILE A 127 2.25 -10.47 10.73
N SER A 128 2.60 -11.71 10.37
CA SER A 128 3.87 -12.04 9.74
C SER A 128 3.91 -11.78 8.22
N GLY A 129 2.76 -11.45 7.60
CA GLY A 129 2.65 -11.23 6.15
C GLY A 129 2.71 -12.51 5.30
N GLU A 130 2.56 -13.69 5.91
CA GLU A 130 2.65 -14.97 5.21
C GLU A 130 1.41 -15.27 4.36
N THR A 131 0.25 -14.75 4.76
CA THR A 131 -1.03 -15.00 4.09
C THR A 131 -1.95 -13.80 4.18
N ASP A 132 -2.73 -13.54 3.12
CA ASP A 132 -3.92 -12.69 3.22
C ASP A 132 -4.97 -13.35 4.11
N VAL A 133 -5.41 -12.64 5.14
CA VAL A 133 -6.45 -13.12 6.04
C VAL A 133 -7.79 -13.09 5.33
N ARG A 134 -8.36 -14.28 5.16
CA ARG A 134 -9.72 -14.46 4.67
C ARG A 134 -10.78 -14.16 5.74
N ASP A 135 -10.42 -14.24 7.01
CA ASP A 135 -11.35 -14.14 8.13
C ASP A 135 -11.15 -12.83 8.90
N GLU A 136 -12.07 -11.89 8.65
CA GLU A 136 -12.15 -10.54 9.23
C GLU A 136 -12.00 -10.53 10.75
N ARG A 137 -12.43 -11.58 11.45
CA ARG A 137 -12.33 -11.66 12.92
C ARG A 137 -10.89 -11.57 13.43
N ASN A 138 -9.92 -12.05 12.64
CA ASN A 138 -8.49 -11.92 12.99
C ASN A 138 -8.01 -10.46 12.86
N VAL A 139 -8.55 -9.72 11.89
CA VAL A 139 -8.22 -8.30 11.70
C VAL A 139 -8.81 -7.49 12.86
N GLU A 140 -10.05 -7.78 13.22
CA GLU A 140 -10.73 -7.10 14.32
C GLU A 140 -10.08 -7.36 15.68
N ILE A 141 -9.71 -8.61 15.96
CA ILE A 141 -9.02 -8.92 17.22
C ILE A 141 -7.65 -8.23 17.25
N LEU A 142 -6.92 -8.13 16.13
CA LEU A 142 -5.67 -7.37 16.07
C LEU A 142 -5.90 -5.88 16.35
N ALA A 143 -6.90 -5.28 15.70
CA ALA A 143 -7.27 -3.89 15.91
C ALA A 143 -7.58 -3.59 17.38
N TRP A 144 -8.27 -4.52 18.07
CA TRP A 144 -8.49 -4.44 19.51
C TRP A 144 -7.20 -4.54 20.32
N LEU A 145 -6.34 -5.52 20.04
CA LEU A 145 -5.09 -5.75 20.77
C LEU A 145 -4.13 -4.56 20.70
N ILE A 146 -3.99 -3.95 19.52
CA ILE A 146 -3.10 -2.79 19.31
C ILE A 146 -3.76 -1.45 19.68
N GLY A 147 -5.06 -1.46 20.02
CA GLY A 147 -5.81 -0.25 20.34
C GLY A 147 -6.11 0.64 19.12
N PHE A 148 -6.17 0.07 17.91
CA PHE A 148 -6.50 0.78 16.67
C PHE A 148 -7.92 1.36 16.71
N ASN A 149 -8.10 2.59 16.23
CA ASN A 149 -9.41 3.20 16.07
C ASN A 149 -9.51 3.85 14.67
N PRO A 150 -10.69 3.80 14.03
CA PRO A 150 -11.94 3.23 14.53
C PRO A 150 -11.98 1.69 14.39
N ARG A 151 -12.63 1.04 15.37
CA ARG A 151 -12.95 -0.40 15.39
C ARG A 151 -14.31 -0.62 16.08
N PRO A 152 -15.11 -1.65 15.71
CA PRO A 152 -14.87 -2.57 14.59
C PRO A 152 -14.96 -1.89 13.22
N TYR A 153 -14.65 -2.60 12.14
CA TYR A 153 -14.77 -2.13 10.76
C TYR A 153 -16.17 -1.55 10.50
N ASP A 154 -16.15 -0.37 9.88
CA ASP A 154 -17.33 0.34 9.43
C ASP A 154 -17.07 0.85 8.00
N TYR A 155 -17.80 0.30 7.03
CA TYR A 155 -17.68 0.62 5.61
C TYR A 155 -17.96 2.10 5.27
N ARG A 156 -18.53 2.86 6.22
CA ARG A 156 -18.78 4.30 6.07
C ARG A 156 -17.55 5.15 6.37
N ILE A 157 -16.46 4.53 6.81
CA ILE A 157 -15.21 5.21 7.17
C ILE A 157 -14.17 4.95 6.08
N ASP A 158 -13.47 6.02 5.68
CA ASP A 158 -12.38 5.93 4.71
C ASP A 158 -11.04 5.63 5.40
N TYR A 159 -10.65 4.35 5.36
CA TYR A 159 -9.39 3.86 5.94
C TYR A 159 -8.18 4.10 5.04
N SER A 160 -8.37 4.47 3.76
CA SER A 160 -7.26 4.76 2.84
C SER A 160 -6.42 5.94 3.37
N SER A 161 -7.09 6.93 3.96
CA SER A 161 -6.47 8.08 4.63
C SER A 161 -5.60 7.69 5.83
N THR A 162 -6.00 6.68 6.61
CA THR A 162 -5.28 6.24 7.82
C THR A 162 -4.00 5.47 7.55
N THR A 163 -3.92 4.79 6.40
CA THR A 163 -2.67 4.13 6.01
C THR A 163 -1.54 5.14 5.76
N GLY A 164 -1.88 6.44 5.63
CA GLY A 164 -1.04 7.39 4.93
C GLY A 164 -0.77 6.78 3.58
N HIS A 165 -1.62 7.03 2.59
CA HIS A 165 -1.15 6.84 1.22
C HIS A 165 0.12 7.68 1.10
N VAL A 166 1.24 6.98 1.23
CA VAL A 166 2.32 7.28 0.36
C VAL A 166 1.81 6.81 -0.97
N ASP A 167 1.38 7.77 -1.78
CA ASP A 167 1.23 7.55 -3.20
C ASP A 167 2.54 6.85 -3.61
N ILE A 168 2.46 5.62 -4.10
CA ILE A 168 3.67 4.93 -4.57
C ILE A 168 4.34 5.78 -5.65
N GLU A 169 3.54 6.52 -6.43
CA GLU A 169 3.97 7.64 -7.28
C GLU A 169 4.76 8.74 -6.53
N LYS A 170 4.34 9.17 -5.33
CA LYS A 170 5.12 10.15 -4.54
C LYS A 170 6.38 9.57 -3.90
N ILE A 171 6.43 8.30 -3.51
CA ILE A 171 7.67 7.70 -2.98
C ILE A 171 8.74 7.63 -4.07
N GLU A 172 8.33 7.29 -5.29
CA GLU A 172 9.22 7.27 -6.45
C GLU A 172 9.66 8.68 -6.82
N ASP A 173 8.74 9.66 -6.82
CA ASP A 173 9.09 11.08 -7.02
C ASP A 173 10.03 11.65 -5.93
N VAL A 174 9.84 11.25 -4.67
CA VAL A 174 10.69 11.72 -3.55
C VAL A 174 12.07 11.06 -3.59
N LYS A 175 12.14 9.77 -3.96
CA LYS A 175 13.43 9.08 -4.16
C LYS A 175 14.19 9.66 -5.35
N GLU A 176 13.50 9.92 -6.46
CA GLU A 176 14.10 10.52 -7.66
C GLU A 176 14.58 11.95 -7.39
N LYS A 177 13.83 12.75 -6.62
CA LYS A 177 14.30 14.06 -6.15
C LYS A 177 15.52 13.97 -5.22
N LEU A 178 15.54 13.02 -4.29
CA LEU A 178 16.67 12.85 -3.37
C LEU A 178 17.95 12.40 -4.11
N GLU A 179 17.81 11.61 -5.18
CA GLU A 179 18.93 11.23 -6.05
C GLU A 179 19.38 12.39 -6.95
N GLN A 180 18.44 13.19 -7.48
CA GLN A 180 18.77 14.41 -8.24
C GLN A 180 19.49 15.44 -7.38
N ASP A 181 19.02 15.68 -6.15
CA ASP A 181 19.65 16.62 -5.21
C ASP A 181 21.06 16.14 -4.81
N LYS A 182 21.26 14.83 -4.64
CA LYS A 182 22.60 14.26 -4.39
C LYS A 182 23.54 14.48 -5.58
N LEU A 183 23.06 14.22 -6.80
CA LEU A 183 23.84 14.39 -8.01
C LEU A 183 24.16 15.88 -8.27
N GLU A 184 23.22 16.80 -8.03
CA GLU A 184 23.47 18.24 -8.14
C GLU A 184 24.51 18.73 -7.12
N ASN A 185 24.49 18.20 -5.90
CA ASN A 185 25.50 18.54 -4.89
C ASN A 185 26.89 18.00 -5.26
N GLU A 186 26.99 16.76 -5.78
CA GLU A 186 28.26 16.21 -6.28
C GLU A 186 28.79 16.99 -7.50
N ILE A 187 27.91 17.37 -8.44
CA ILE A 187 28.29 18.20 -9.59
C ILE A 187 28.76 19.59 -9.13
N THR A 188 28.10 20.18 -8.12
CA THR A 188 28.48 21.49 -7.57
C THR A 188 29.86 21.43 -6.89
N GLU A 189 30.14 20.34 -6.18
CA GLU A 189 31.45 20.10 -5.56
C GLU A 189 32.54 19.95 -6.63
N VAL A 190 32.32 19.12 -7.66
CA VAL A 190 33.28 18.91 -8.76
C VAL A 190 33.47 20.17 -9.61
N THR A 191 32.41 20.92 -9.90
CA THR A 191 32.52 22.19 -10.64
C THR A 191 33.27 23.24 -9.85
N SER A 192 33.13 23.30 -8.52
CA SER A 192 33.93 24.20 -7.67
C SER A 192 35.42 23.84 -7.67
N LEU A 193 35.76 22.55 -7.83
CA LEU A 193 37.15 22.07 -7.96
C LEU A 193 37.75 22.36 -9.34
N ILE A 194 36.96 22.22 -10.42
CA ILE A 194 37.40 22.48 -11.80
C ILE A 194 37.50 23.99 -12.07
N PHE A 195 36.48 24.75 -11.64
CA PHE A 195 36.44 26.20 -11.74
C PHE A 195 36.91 26.83 -10.43
N GLY A 196 38.10 26.42 -9.98
CA GLY A 196 38.77 27.05 -8.85
C GLY A 196 38.82 28.57 -9.04
N ASN A 197 38.55 29.31 -7.95
CA ASN A 197 38.51 30.76 -7.87
C ASN A 197 39.62 31.43 -8.71
N THR A 198 39.30 31.74 -9.96
CA THR A 198 40.09 32.66 -10.78
C THR A 198 39.19 33.86 -11.01
N SER A 199 39.32 34.81 -10.08
CA SER A 199 38.91 36.18 -10.27
C SER A 199 39.62 36.73 -11.52
N LYS A 200 38.97 36.62 -12.68
CA LYS A 200 39.15 37.43 -13.90
C LYS A 200 38.07 37.05 -14.90
N ARG A 201 37.07 37.92 -15.05
CA ARG A 201 36.01 37.78 -16.07
C ARG A 201 36.66 37.83 -17.46
N VAL A 202 36.65 36.72 -18.20
CA VAL A 202 36.93 36.73 -19.63
C VAL A 202 35.63 37.09 -20.36
N PRO A 203 35.61 38.11 -21.23
CA PRO A 203 34.40 38.53 -21.92
C PRO A 203 33.96 37.46 -22.91
N LEU A 204 32.69 37.04 -22.77
CA LEU A 204 32.04 36.01 -23.57
C LEU A 204 31.94 36.50 -25.02
N THR A 205 32.86 36.06 -25.88
CA THR A 205 32.82 36.38 -27.31
C THR A 205 31.71 35.59 -28.01
N LYS A 206 31.18 36.17 -29.09
CA LYS A 206 30.01 35.76 -29.89
C LYS A 206 29.82 34.25 -30.14
N TYR A 207 30.90 33.46 -30.20
CA TYR A 207 30.89 32.01 -30.39
C TYR A 207 30.55 31.18 -29.13
N GLY A 208 30.63 31.76 -27.93
CA GLY A 208 30.39 31.04 -26.67
C GLY A 208 28.92 30.72 -26.41
N ILE A 209 28.00 31.56 -26.91
CA ILE A 209 26.55 31.33 -26.79
C ILE A 209 26.13 30.19 -27.72
N ASP A 210 26.67 30.16 -28.93
CA ASP A 210 26.35 29.11 -29.92
C ASP A 210 26.79 27.71 -29.44
N ILE A 211 27.93 27.61 -28.74
CA ILE A 211 28.40 26.34 -28.15
C ILE A 211 27.49 25.89 -27.00
N ILE A 212 27.01 26.81 -26.17
CA ILE A 212 26.09 26.48 -25.07
C ILE A 212 24.74 25.99 -25.61
N VAL A 213 24.22 26.63 -26.65
CA VAL A 213 22.98 26.20 -27.32
C VAL A 213 23.16 24.82 -27.98
N LEU A 214 24.32 24.55 -28.58
CA LEU A 214 24.67 23.24 -29.14
C LEU A 214 24.75 22.16 -28.06
N LEU A 215 25.31 22.46 -26.89
CA LEU A 215 25.39 21.50 -25.78
C LEU A 215 24.00 21.22 -25.16
N ILE A 216 23.15 22.24 -25.02
CA ILE A 216 21.77 22.09 -24.51
C ILE A 216 20.92 21.22 -25.45
N THR A 217 21.09 21.37 -26.77
CA THR A 217 20.38 20.53 -27.76
C THR A 217 20.85 19.07 -27.75
N ILE A 218 22.15 18.82 -27.55
CA ILE A 218 22.70 17.46 -27.39
C ILE A 218 22.18 16.82 -26.09
N ILE A 219 22.16 17.55 -24.98
CA ILE A 219 21.69 17.06 -23.67
C ILE A 219 20.17 16.81 -23.69
N GLY A 220 19.39 17.70 -24.31
CA GLY A 220 17.93 17.54 -24.44
C GLY A 220 17.51 16.34 -25.29
N GLY A 221 18.27 16.01 -26.34
CA GLY A 221 18.01 14.84 -27.18
C GLY A 221 18.23 13.50 -26.46
N VAL A 222 19.27 13.42 -25.62
CA VAL A 222 19.55 12.22 -24.81
C VAL A 222 18.49 12.04 -23.71
N GLY A 223 18.06 13.12 -23.07
CA GLY A 223 17.03 13.09 -22.02
C GLY A 223 15.67 12.55 -22.49
N LEU A 224 15.23 12.88 -23.72
CA LEU A 224 13.98 12.39 -24.28
C LEU A 224 14.01 10.88 -24.55
N SER A 225 15.15 10.35 -25.01
CA SER A 225 15.32 8.91 -25.28
C SER A 225 15.27 8.06 -24.00
N MET A 226 15.89 8.54 -22.91
CA MET A 226 15.89 7.84 -21.62
C MET A 226 14.50 7.76 -20.98
N ARG A 227 13.66 8.79 -21.14
CA ARG A 227 12.27 8.80 -20.64
C ARG A 227 11.40 7.73 -21.29
N ASN A 228 11.45 7.59 -22.62
CA ASN A 228 10.67 6.57 -23.33
C ASN A 228 11.08 5.15 -22.93
N ALA A 229 12.39 4.90 -22.74
CA ALA A 229 12.87 3.60 -22.28
C ALA A 229 12.40 3.26 -20.86
N ASN A 230 12.25 4.27 -19.98
CA ASN A 230 11.73 4.08 -18.63
C ASN A 230 10.22 3.72 -18.65
N ILE A 231 9.43 4.43 -19.46
CA ILE A 231 7.99 4.16 -19.64
C ILE A 231 7.76 2.70 -20.08
N GLU A 232 8.55 2.20 -21.04
CA GLU A 232 8.40 0.81 -21.51
C GLU A 232 8.79 -0.26 -20.48
N LYS A 233 9.71 0.06 -19.57
CA LYS A 233 10.11 -0.84 -18.48
C LYS A 233 9.08 -0.89 -17.36
N ASN A 234 8.33 0.19 -17.12
CA ASN A 234 7.38 0.30 -16.02
C ASN A 234 5.92 0.08 -16.42
N THR A 235 5.62 0.04 -17.72
CA THR A 235 4.25 -0.21 -18.20
C THR A 235 3.98 -1.70 -18.36
N THR A 236 2.92 -2.18 -17.69
CA THR A 236 2.46 -3.57 -17.77
C THR A 236 1.88 -3.89 -19.16
N ALA A 237 2.23 -5.04 -19.70
CA ALA A 237 1.70 -5.66 -20.90
C ALA A 237 1.32 -7.12 -20.63
N TYR A 238 0.36 -7.64 -21.39
CA TYR A 238 -0.13 -9.02 -21.28
C TYR A 238 0.26 -9.80 -22.54
N ILE A 239 0.78 -11.01 -22.37
CA ILE A 239 1.19 -11.87 -23.48
C ILE A 239 0.65 -13.29 -23.34
N CYS A 240 0.33 -13.91 -24.47
CA CYS A 240 0.00 -15.34 -24.57
C CYS A 240 1.31 -16.13 -24.71
N THR A 241 1.53 -17.16 -23.87
CA THR A 241 2.79 -17.93 -23.80
C THR A 241 3.01 -18.91 -24.96
N SER A 242 2.02 -19.05 -25.85
CA SER A 242 2.14 -19.92 -27.03
C SER A 242 3.29 -19.48 -27.95
N LYS A 243 4.00 -20.46 -28.52
CA LYS A 243 5.12 -20.22 -29.46
C LYS A 243 4.72 -19.42 -30.71
N LEU A 244 3.44 -19.43 -31.07
CA LEU A 244 2.91 -18.77 -32.26
C LEU A 244 2.37 -17.36 -31.99
N ALA A 245 2.21 -16.94 -30.73
CA ALA A 245 1.73 -15.60 -30.42
C ALA A 245 2.75 -14.56 -30.91
N LYS A 246 2.29 -13.50 -31.58
CA LYS A 246 3.16 -12.41 -32.07
C LYS A 246 2.81 -11.06 -31.45
N LYS A 247 1.77 -11.01 -30.62
CA LYS A 247 1.19 -9.77 -30.10
C LYS A 247 1.30 -9.70 -28.58
N TYR A 248 1.47 -8.49 -28.05
CA TYR A 248 1.24 -8.15 -26.65
C TYR A 248 0.05 -7.19 -26.56
N HIS A 249 -0.54 -7.12 -25.37
CA HIS A 249 -1.76 -6.38 -25.11
C HIS A 249 -1.60 -5.45 -23.92
N LEU A 250 -2.29 -4.31 -23.93
CA LEU A 250 -2.30 -3.36 -22.81
C LEU A 250 -3.36 -3.74 -21.75
N SER A 251 -4.37 -4.52 -22.15
CA SER A 251 -5.42 -5.04 -21.29
C SER A 251 -5.49 -6.57 -21.34
N ASN A 252 -5.69 -7.21 -20.19
CA ASN A 252 -5.95 -8.65 -20.10
C ASN A 252 -7.32 -9.07 -20.64
N LYS A 253 -8.21 -8.11 -20.91
CA LYS A 253 -9.55 -8.32 -21.49
C LYS A 253 -9.61 -7.98 -22.98
N CYS A 254 -8.47 -7.79 -23.63
CA CYS A 254 -8.42 -7.50 -25.06
C CYS A 254 -9.12 -8.62 -25.84
N HIS A 255 -9.94 -8.26 -26.83
CA HIS A 255 -10.63 -9.22 -27.69
C HIS A 255 -9.67 -10.22 -28.36
N GLY A 256 -8.44 -9.77 -28.70
CA GLY A 256 -7.40 -10.62 -29.26
C GLY A 256 -6.86 -11.70 -28.29
N LEU A 257 -7.05 -11.55 -26.97
CA LEU A 257 -6.67 -12.53 -25.96
C LEU A 257 -7.77 -13.53 -25.64
N ASN A 258 -9.04 -13.20 -25.86
CA ASN A 258 -10.19 -14.02 -25.45
C ASN A 258 -10.20 -15.44 -26.06
N ASN A 259 -9.53 -15.63 -27.21
CA ASN A 259 -9.42 -16.92 -27.88
C ASN A 259 -8.06 -17.63 -27.64
N CYS A 260 -7.16 -17.07 -26.82
CA CYS A 260 -5.88 -17.72 -26.50
C CYS A 260 -6.16 -18.97 -25.64
N LYS A 261 -5.71 -20.13 -26.10
CA LYS A 261 -5.82 -21.42 -25.39
C LYS A 261 -4.66 -21.68 -24.43
N SER A 262 -3.60 -20.88 -24.51
CA SER A 262 -2.41 -20.97 -23.67
C SER A 262 -2.50 -20.00 -22.49
N GLU A 263 -1.57 -20.13 -21.56
CA GLU A 263 -1.49 -19.24 -20.41
C GLU A 263 -1.24 -17.79 -20.84
N ILE A 264 -1.94 -16.86 -20.18
CA ILE A 264 -1.74 -15.41 -20.34
C ILE A 264 -0.99 -14.92 -19.10
N ILE A 265 0.16 -14.28 -19.31
CA ILE A 265 0.98 -13.72 -18.22
C ILE A 265 1.08 -12.20 -18.36
N SER A 266 1.21 -11.51 -17.24
CA SER A 266 1.58 -10.09 -17.20
C SER A 266 3.12 -9.94 -17.21
N THR A 267 3.60 -8.96 -17.95
CA THR A 267 5.02 -8.60 -18.10
C THR A 267 5.13 -7.11 -18.42
N THR A 268 6.30 -6.62 -18.84
CA THR A 268 6.50 -5.21 -19.25
C THR A 268 6.48 -5.07 -20.77
N ILE A 269 6.18 -3.87 -21.29
CA ILE A 269 6.27 -3.61 -22.73
C ILE A 269 7.68 -3.90 -23.25
N ALA A 270 8.72 -3.51 -22.51
CA ALA A 270 10.11 -3.78 -22.87
C ALA A 270 10.39 -5.29 -23.02
N SER A 271 9.98 -6.12 -22.04
CA SER A 271 10.18 -7.57 -22.10
C SER A 271 9.32 -8.23 -23.19
N ALA A 272 8.12 -7.71 -23.46
CA ALA A 272 7.29 -8.17 -24.56
C ALA A 272 7.97 -7.92 -25.93
N LYS A 273 8.56 -6.74 -26.13
CA LYS A 273 9.31 -6.40 -27.34
C LYS A 273 10.59 -7.22 -27.49
N GLU A 274 11.31 -7.49 -26.40
CA GLU A 274 12.48 -8.39 -26.38
C GLU A 274 12.11 -9.81 -26.84
N ARG A 275 10.87 -10.26 -26.56
CA ARG A 275 10.30 -11.52 -27.07
C ARG A 275 9.70 -11.40 -28.47
N GLU A 276 10.08 -10.38 -29.22
CA GLU A 276 9.63 -10.07 -30.59
C GLU A 276 8.10 -9.93 -30.73
N LYS A 277 7.42 -9.53 -29.66
CA LYS A 277 5.97 -9.26 -29.69
C LYS A 277 5.73 -7.81 -30.12
N THR A 278 4.65 -7.60 -30.86
CA THR A 278 4.19 -6.27 -31.31
C THR A 278 2.86 -5.91 -30.66
N LEU A 279 2.51 -4.62 -30.60
CA LEU A 279 1.23 -4.20 -30.02
C LEU A 279 0.06 -4.80 -30.82
N CYS A 280 -0.99 -5.23 -30.10
CA CYS A 280 -2.22 -5.67 -30.71
C CYS A 280 -2.83 -4.56 -31.58
N GLU A 281 -3.24 -4.89 -32.80
CA GLU A 281 -3.80 -3.91 -33.74
C GLU A 281 -5.15 -3.33 -33.27
N ILE A 282 -5.85 -4.03 -32.38
CA ILE A 282 -7.10 -3.56 -31.77
C ILE A 282 -6.85 -2.44 -30.75
N GLU A 283 -5.66 -2.43 -30.14
CA GLU A 283 -5.26 -1.50 -29.08
C GLU A 283 -4.25 -0.46 -29.56
N ARG A 284 -4.05 -0.37 -30.89
CA ARG A 284 -3.07 0.53 -31.51
C ARG A 284 -3.58 1.96 -31.57
#